data_AF-A0AAF3J4F8-F1
#
_entry.id   AF-A0AAF3J4F8-F1
#
_cell.length_a   1.000
_cell.length_b   1.000
_cell.length_c   1.000
_cell.angle_alpha   90.00
_cell.angle_beta   90.00
_cell.angle_gamma   90.00
#
_symmetry.space_group_name_H-M   'P 1'
#
loop_
_entity.id
_entity.type
_entity.pdbx_description
1 polymer ?
#
loop_
_entity_poly.entity_id
_entity_poly.type
_entity_poly.pdbx_seq_one_letter_code
_entity_poly.pdbx_strand_id
1 'polypeptide(L)'
;MRARFDANKEEQDTRKSQLLLADGCRQLWEKRHFKPFRFAMDPGGSSYDRERESRDDILDSTQWTLPEKEQFPYYFNRREQRKKELLQHWSKIEKDWDEQISSIQTKLPDEKTIQKNY
;
A
#
# COMPACT_ATOMS: atom_id res chain seq x y z
N MET A 1 11.16 -4.87 28.50
CA MET A 1 10.93 -5.58 27.21
C MET A 1 12.08 -5.39 26.24
N ARG A 2 12.50 -4.16 25.93
CA ARG A 2 13.58 -3.89 24.96
C ARG A 2 14.87 -4.70 25.20
N ALA A 3 15.38 -4.75 26.43
CA ALA A 3 16.55 -5.55 26.79
C ALA A 3 16.46 -7.05 26.44
N ARG A 4 15.26 -7.66 26.45
CA ARG A 4 15.07 -9.08 26.06
C ARG A 4 15.25 -9.28 24.56
N PHE A 5 14.84 -8.30 23.76
CA PHE A 5 15.09 -8.29 22.32
C PHE A 5 16.57 -8.06 22.03
N ASP A 6 17.20 -7.11 22.72
CA ASP A 6 18.61 -6.80 22.51
C ASP A 6 19.52 -8.02 22.84
N ALA A 7 19.18 -8.81 23.86
CA ALA A 7 19.91 -10.02 24.22
C ALA A 7 19.90 -11.13 23.14
N ASN A 8 18.90 -11.15 22.24
CA ASN A 8 18.77 -12.15 21.18
C ASN A 8 18.98 -11.55 19.77
N LYS A 9 19.49 -10.31 19.69
CA LYS A 9 19.64 -9.56 18.43
C LYS A 9 20.65 -10.20 17.48
N GLU A 10 21.72 -10.78 18.01
CA GLU A 10 22.86 -11.29 17.24
C GLU A 10 22.82 -12.81 17.00
N GLU A 11 21.64 -13.43 17.12
CA GLU A 11 21.48 -14.87 16.87
C GLU A 11 21.63 -15.20 15.38
N GLN A 12 22.61 -16.06 15.03
CA GLN A 12 22.90 -16.43 13.64
C GLN A 12 22.11 -17.66 13.16
N ASP A 13 21.67 -18.54 14.06
CA ASP A 13 20.91 -19.73 13.67
C ASP A 13 19.46 -19.36 13.31
N THR A 14 19.11 -19.59 12.04
CA THR A 14 17.78 -19.30 11.50
C THR A 14 16.68 -20.17 12.10
N ARG A 15 16.97 -21.42 12.51
CA ARG A 15 15.96 -22.27 13.15
C ARG A 15 15.63 -21.75 14.55
N LYS A 16 16.66 -21.33 15.29
CA LYS A 16 16.51 -20.79 16.63
C LYS A 16 15.78 -19.44 16.61
N SER A 17 16.07 -18.57 15.66
CA SER A 17 15.37 -17.28 15.53
C SER A 17 13.88 -17.44 15.21
N GLN A 18 13.51 -18.41 14.35
CA GLN A 18 12.11 -18.76 14.09
C GLN A 18 11.38 -19.24 15.35
N LEU A 19 12.03 -20.09 16.16
CA LEU A 19 11.44 -20.57 17.41
C LEU A 19 11.24 -19.44 18.42
N LEU A 20 12.23 -18.54 18.55
CA LEU A 20 12.14 -17.36 19.41
C LEU A 20 11.00 -16.42 18.99
N LEU A 21 10.79 -16.24 17.68
CA LEU A 21 9.68 -15.47 17.15
C LEU A 21 8.33 -16.13 17.50
N ALA A 22 8.21 -17.44 17.29
CA ALA A 22 6.98 -18.18 17.59
C ALA A 22 6.61 -18.09 19.09
N ASP A 23 7.58 -18.27 19.99
CA ASP A 23 7.34 -18.12 21.43
C ASP A 23 6.99 -16.68 21.82
N GLY A 24 7.64 -15.69 21.20
CA GLY A 24 7.31 -14.27 21.38
C GLY A 24 5.87 -13.94 20.98
N CYS A 25 5.41 -14.45 19.83
CA CYS A 25 4.03 -14.29 19.37
C CYS A 25 3.02 -14.97 20.31
N ARG A 26 3.33 -16.19 20.79
CA ARG A 26 2.50 -16.89 21.78
C ARG A 26 2.38 -16.10 23.08
N GLN A 27 3.51 -15.61 23.61
CA GLN A 27 3.53 -14.79 24.81
C GLN A 27 2.73 -13.49 24.64
N LEU A 28 2.81 -12.84 23.47
CA LEU A 28 2.01 -11.65 23.17
C LEU A 28 0.52 -11.97 23.17
N TRP A 29 0.13 -13.09 22.55
CA TRP A 29 -1.27 -13.51 22.48
C TRP A 29 -1.88 -13.78 23.86
N GLU A 30 -1.15 -14.48 24.72
CA GLU A 30 -1.59 -14.82 26.08
C GLU A 30 -1.67 -13.59 27.00
N LYS A 31 -0.79 -12.60 26.81
CA LYS A 31 -0.64 -11.45 27.71
C LYS A 31 -1.24 -10.15 27.19
N ARG A 32 -1.78 -10.12 25.97
CA ARG A 32 -2.36 -8.89 25.42
C ARG A 32 -3.55 -8.44 26.25
N HIS A 33 -3.67 -7.13 26.43
CA HIS A 33 -4.84 -6.55 27.08
C HIS A 33 -6.08 -6.72 26.17
N PHE A 34 -7.25 -6.95 26.78
CA PHE A 34 -8.49 -7.20 26.04
C PHE A 34 -8.93 -6.00 25.17
N LYS A 35 -8.59 -4.77 25.60
CA LYS A 35 -8.89 -3.52 24.87
C LYS A 35 -7.61 -2.70 24.63
N PRO A 36 -6.82 -3.02 23.59
CA PRO A 36 -5.62 -2.26 23.27
C PRO A 36 -5.93 -0.77 23.04
N PHE A 37 -4.99 0.08 23.42
CA PHE A 37 -5.02 1.49 23.02
C PHE A 37 -4.94 1.58 21.49
N ARG A 38 -5.77 2.44 20.89
CA ARG A 38 -5.77 2.74 19.47
C ARG A 38 -5.76 4.25 19.30
N PHE A 39 -5.00 4.74 18.33
CA PHE A 39 -5.09 6.14 17.96
C PHE A 39 -6.46 6.41 17.33
N ALA A 40 -6.93 7.66 17.44
CA ALA A 40 -8.30 7.99 17.11
C ALA A 40 -8.65 7.69 15.63
N MET A 41 -7.74 8.02 14.71
CA MET A 41 -7.92 7.87 13.26
C MET A 41 -7.52 6.47 12.74
N ASP A 42 -6.89 5.64 13.56
CA ASP A 42 -6.51 4.28 13.17
C ASP A 42 -7.76 3.38 13.02
N PRO A 43 -7.70 2.29 12.26
CA PRO A 43 -8.77 1.31 12.19
C PRO A 43 -9.28 0.85 13.57
N GLY A 44 -10.56 1.14 13.83
CA GLY A 44 -11.23 0.86 15.10
C GLY A 44 -10.85 1.77 16.28
N GLY A 45 -10.19 2.90 15.99
CA GLY A 45 -10.14 4.07 16.86
C GLY A 45 -11.49 4.79 16.95
N SER A 46 -11.60 5.76 17.86
CA SER A 46 -12.86 6.48 18.13
C SER A 46 -13.27 7.48 17.04
N SER A 47 -12.38 7.82 16.12
CA SER A 47 -12.65 8.73 14.99
C SER A 47 -12.30 8.10 13.64
N TYR A 48 -12.16 6.77 13.59
CA TYR A 48 -11.96 6.06 12.34
C TYR A 48 -13.11 6.34 11.38
N ASP A 49 -12.79 6.81 10.17
CA ASP A 49 -13.75 7.16 9.12
C ASP A 49 -14.83 8.17 9.58
N ARG A 50 -14.50 9.04 10.55
CA ARG A 50 -15.40 10.13 10.97
C ARG A 50 -15.58 11.17 9.86
N GLU A 51 -14.50 11.51 9.18
CA GLU A 51 -14.50 12.38 8.01
C GLU A 51 -14.31 11.51 6.77
N ARG A 52 -15.38 11.40 5.98
CA ARG A 52 -15.33 10.67 4.71
C ARG A 52 -15.11 11.67 3.58
N GLU A 53 -13.97 11.54 2.91
CA GLU A 53 -13.70 12.32 1.71
C GLU A 53 -14.59 11.84 0.56
N SER A 54 -15.34 12.77 -0.03
CA SER A 54 -16.11 12.54 -1.24
C SER A 54 -15.17 12.35 -2.43
N ARG A 55 -15.53 11.45 -3.34
CA ARG A 55 -14.76 11.26 -4.56
C ARG A 55 -14.80 12.51 -5.43
N ASP A 56 -13.68 12.79 -6.09
CA ASP A 56 -13.48 13.98 -6.92
C ASP A 56 -14.37 13.98 -8.19
N ASP A 57 -14.72 12.79 -8.70
CA ASP A 57 -15.60 12.57 -9.86
C ASP A 57 -17.01 13.15 -9.69
N ILE A 58 -17.46 13.37 -8.45
CA ILE A 58 -18.78 13.93 -8.15
C ILE A 58 -18.96 15.32 -8.79
N LEU A 59 -17.89 16.11 -8.91
CA LEU A 59 -17.92 17.44 -9.53
C LEU A 59 -18.16 17.41 -11.05
N ASP A 60 -17.94 16.26 -11.66
CA ASP A 60 -18.22 15.99 -13.08
C ASP A 60 -19.55 15.26 -13.30
N SER A 61 -20.22 14.87 -12.21
CA SER A 61 -21.52 14.21 -12.26
C SER A 61 -22.61 15.15 -12.78
N THR A 62 -23.74 14.56 -13.18
CA THR A 62 -24.95 15.27 -13.63
C THR A 62 -25.60 16.15 -12.56
N GLN A 63 -25.12 16.08 -11.32
CA GLN A 63 -25.62 16.87 -10.20
C GLN A 63 -25.16 18.33 -10.25
N TRP A 64 -24.05 18.64 -10.93
CA TRP A 64 -23.52 20.00 -11.05
C TRP A 64 -23.93 20.64 -12.39
N THR A 65 -24.80 21.64 -12.31
CA THR A 65 -25.28 22.43 -13.44
C THR A 65 -24.28 23.53 -13.85
N LEU A 66 -24.41 24.05 -15.09
CA LEU A 66 -23.54 25.12 -15.58
C LEU A 66 -23.53 26.37 -14.68
N PRO A 67 -24.68 26.88 -14.19
CA PRO A 67 -24.68 28.05 -13.29
C PRO A 67 -23.92 27.80 -11.98
N GLU A 68 -23.98 26.59 -11.42
CA GLU A 68 -23.26 26.24 -10.18
C GLU A 68 -21.74 26.15 -10.43
N LYS A 69 -21.33 25.70 -11.61
CA LYS A 69 -19.91 25.69 -12.01
C LYS A 69 -19.39 27.10 -12.28
N GLU A 70 -20.21 27.95 -12.89
CA GLU A 70 -19.90 29.35 -13.17
C GLU A 70 -19.71 30.18 -11.90
N GLN A 71 -20.26 29.76 -10.76
CA GLN A 71 -20.01 30.38 -9.46
C GLN A 71 -18.54 30.23 -9.01
N PHE A 72 -17.83 29.20 -9.48
CA PHE A 72 -16.44 28.91 -9.10
C PHE A 72 -15.50 28.82 -10.32
N PRO A 73 -15.39 29.90 -11.12
CA PRO A 73 -14.75 29.84 -12.44
C PRO A 73 -13.25 29.49 -12.34
N TYR A 74 -12.55 30.04 -11.35
CA TYR A 74 -11.13 29.77 -11.14
C TYR A 74 -10.84 28.33 -10.68
N TYR A 75 -11.76 27.71 -9.95
CA TYR A 75 -11.61 26.32 -9.51
C TYR A 75 -11.79 25.37 -10.70
N PHE A 76 -12.90 25.50 -11.45
CA PHE A 76 -13.19 24.63 -12.58
C PHE A 76 -12.20 24.81 -13.74
N ASN A 77 -11.74 26.02 -14.02
CA ASN A 77 -10.71 26.24 -15.05
C ASN A 77 -9.38 25.54 -14.71
N ARG A 78 -8.94 25.59 -13.45
CA ARG A 78 -7.74 24.86 -13.00
C ARG A 78 -7.94 23.36 -13.00
N ARG A 79 -9.13 22.88 -12.65
CA ARG A 79 -9.50 21.46 -12.70
C ARG A 79 -9.37 20.91 -14.12
N GLU A 80 -9.89 21.62 -15.12
CA GLU A 80 -9.80 21.20 -16.53
C GLU A 80 -8.37 21.16 -17.06
N GLN A 81 -7.49 22.06 -16.60
CA GLN A 81 -6.06 21.98 -16.90
C GLN A 81 -5.43 20.71 -16.33
N ARG A 82 -5.67 20.42 -15.03
CA ARG A 82 -5.15 19.22 -14.36
C ARG A 82 -5.65 17.92 -14.98
N LYS A 83 -6.90 17.87 -15.45
CA LYS A 83 -7.43 16.70 -16.17
C LYS A 83 -6.66 16.42 -17.47
N LYS A 84 -6.30 17.48 -18.22
CA LYS A 84 -5.49 17.33 -19.44
C LYS A 84 -4.09 16.80 -19.11
N GLU A 85 -3.47 17.34 -18.07
CA GLU A 85 -2.17 16.87 -17.57
C GLU A 85 -2.22 15.39 -17.15
N LEU A 86 -3.28 14.99 -16.43
CA LEU A 86 -3.52 13.60 -16.04
C LEU A 86 -3.60 12.68 -17.25
N LEU A 87 -4.41 13.01 -18.27
CA LEU A 87 -4.57 12.18 -19.47
C LEU A 87 -3.25 12.04 -20.26
N GLN A 88 -2.50 13.13 -20.39
CA GLN A 88 -1.17 13.09 -21.00
C GLN A 88 -0.21 12.20 -20.22
N HIS A 89 -0.24 12.27 -18.89
CA HIS A 89 0.62 11.44 -18.04
C HIS A 89 0.21 9.96 -18.08
N TRP A 90 -1.09 9.67 -18.08
CA TRP A 90 -1.62 8.31 -18.12
C TRP A 90 -1.11 7.54 -19.35
N SER A 91 -1.14 8.17 -20.53
CA SER A 91 -0.61 7.57 -21.77
C SER A 91 0.88 7.20 -21.71
N LYS A 92 1.66 7.82 -20.82
CA LYS A 92 3.08 7.49 -20.62
C LYS A 92 3.21 6.28 -19.69
N ILE A 93 2.47 6.29 -18.57
CA ILE A 93 2.43 5.19 -17.61
C ILE A 93 2.02 3.89 -18.30
N GLU A 94 1.00 3.95 -19.16
CA GLU A 94 0.50 2.80 -19.90
C GLU A 94 1.59 2.16 -20.78
N LYS A 95 2.34 2.98 -21.52
CA LYS A 95 3.46 2.50 -22.35
C LYS A 95 4.59 1.92 -21.51
N ASP A 96 4.98 2.61 -20.43
CA ASP A 96 6.03 2.13 -19.54
C ASP A 96 5.65 0.79 -18.90
N TRP A 97 4.37 0.61 -18.55
CA TRP A 97 3.84 -0.65 -18.05
C TRP A 97 3.88 -1.76 -19.10
N ASP A 98 3.47 -1.48 -20.33
CA ASP A 98 3.54 -2.44 -21.44
C ASP A 98 4.98 -2.88 -21.70
N GLU A 99 5.94 -1.94 -21.68
CA GLU A 99 7.37 -2.23 -21.80
C GLU A 99 7.87 -3.12 -20.65
N GLN A 100 7.54 -2.77 -19.40
CA GLN A 100 7.91 -3.57 -18.22
C GLN A 100 7.32 -4.98 -18.30
N ILE A 101 6.03 -5.12 -18.63
CA ILE A 101 5.37 -6.42 -18.76
C ILE A 101 6.00 -7.24 -19.87
N SER A 102 6.36 -6.62 -21.00
CA SER A 102 7.06 -7.30 -22.10
C SER A 102 8.46 -7.79 -21.73
N SER A 103 9.14 -7.08 -20.81
CA SER A 103 10.47 -7.42 -20.32
C SER A 103 10.49 -8.58 -19.31
N ILE A 104 9.33 -8.88 -18.69
CA ILE A 104 9.20 -9.98 -17.74
C ILE A 104 9.38 -11.30 -18.50
N GLN A 105 10.34 -12.11 -18.04
CA GLN A 105 10.64 -13.41 -18.60
C GLN A 105 9.39 -14.32 -18.60
N THR A 106 8.85 -14.59 -19.78
CA THR A 106 7.61 -15.37 -19.94
C THR A 106 7.83 -16.88 -19.93
N LYS A 107 9.07 -17.34 -20.08
CA LYS A 107 9.44 -18.77 -20.14
C LYS A 107 10.30 -19.16 -18.95
N LEU A 108 10.02 -20.30 -18.30
CA LEU A 108 10.89 -20.83 -17.26
C LEU A 108 12.32 -21.00 -17.80
N PRO A 109 13.36 -20.67 -17.00
CA PRO A 109 14.74 -20.95 -17.38
C PRO A 109 14.96 -22.46 -17.47
N ASP A 110 15.66 -22.91 -18.52
CA ASP A 110 15.95 -24.32 -18.76
C ASP A 110 16.66 -24.95 -17.55
N GLU A 111 16.30 -26.20 -17.23
CA GLU A 111 16.91 -26.94 -16.13
C GLU A 111 18.43 -27.04 -16.36
N LYS A 112 19.22 -26.47 -15.44
CA LYS A 112 20.68 -26.63 -15.45
C LYS A 112 20.99 -28.11 -15.25
N THR A 113 21.41 -28.80 -16.30
CA THR A 113 21.91 -30.17 -16.23
C THR A 113 23.23 -30.16 -15.46
N ILE A 114 23.16 -30.40 -14.15
CA ILE A 114 24.34 -30.60 -13.30
C ILE A 114 24.96 -31.93 -13.71
N GLN A 115 25.97 -31.91 -14.58
CA GLN A 115 26.76 -33.09 -14.90
C GLN A 115 27.52 -33.51 -13.62
N LYS A 116 27.00 -34.53 -12.94
CA LYS A 116 27.72 -35.21 -11.87
C LYS A 116 28.83 -36.03 -12.51
N ASN A 117 30.05 -35.50 -12.51
CA ASN A 117 31.25 -36.29 -12.76
C ASN A 117 31.44 -37.23 -11.56
N TYR A 118 31.27 -38.53 -11.79
CA TYR A 118 31.62 -39.60 -10.85
C TYR A 118 33.06 -40.04 -11.05
#